data_AF-A0A2D5BPE9-F1
#
_entry.id   AF-A0A2D5BPE9-F1
#
_cell.length_a   1.000
_cell.length_b   1.000
_cell.length_c   1.000
_cell.angle_alpha   90.00
_cell.angle_beta   90.00
_cell.angle_gamma   90.00
#
_symmetry.space_group_name_H-M   'P 1'
#
loop_
_entity.id
_entity.type
_entity.pdbx_description
1 polymer ?
#
loop_
_entity_poly.entity_id
_entity_poly.type
_entity_poly.pdbx_seq_one_letter_code
_entity_poly.pdbx_strand_id
1 'polypeptide(L)'
;MLVVTASPRADWLMGGYLDTFDGWEAIGWLGQACYFGRFLLQWIASERAKRIVVPEAFWWMSILGSLCATAYALVQHNLFFMAGPCINFFLFVRNLWLSRTGQPLSSRVLAPFALGVLTVAATAVFWSWDFSQPLPWTLVGGCGALLWSIRFPVQWWMAERRSYVTLPPPFFWISFVGSCLLLAYALRTGTPVFIAGMVLGPLLYGRNLALCYRKSAGPS
;
A
#
# COMPACT_ATOMS: atom_id res chain seq x y z
N MET A 1 10.57 -30.72 -21.22
CA MET A 1 9.90 -29.75 -22.13
C MET A 1 8.89 -28.98 -21.30
N LEU A 2 9.34 -27.92 -20.62
CA LEU A 2 8.44 -27.02 -19.87
C LEU A 2 7.88 -26.03 -20.88
N VAL A 3 6.58 -26.14 -21.15
CA VAL A 3 5.88 -25.21 -22.02
C VAL A 3 5.79 -23.87 -21.28
N VAL A 4 6.65 -22.94 -21.68
CA VAL A 4 6.44 -21.50 -21.47
C VAL A 4 5.22 -21.13 -22.33
N THR A 5 4.02 -21.28 -21.78
CA THR A 5 2.80 -20.77 -22.41
C THR A 5 2.76 -19.25 -22.23
N ALA A 6 2.19 -18.59 -23.23
CA ALA A 6 2.28 -17.17 -23.53
C ALA A 6 2.02 -16.25 -22.33
N SER A 7 2.67 -15.08 -22.33
CA SER A 7 2.40 -14.03 -21.34
C SER A 7 0.90 -13.70 -21.31
N PRO A 8 0.22 -13.69 -20.15
CA PRO A 8 -1.23 -13.47 -20.03
C PRO A 8 -1.72 -12.08 -20.48
N ARG A 9 -0.91 -11.25 -21.13
CA ARG A 9 -1.21 -9.82 -21.37
C ARG A 9 -2.36 -9.57 -22.36
N ALA A 10 -2.73 -10.53 -23.21
CA ALA A 10 -3.62 -10.29 -24.35
C ALA A 10 -5.10 -10.67 -24.10
N ASP A 11 -5.36 -11.64 -23.23
CA ASP A 11 -6.71 -12.24 -23.13
C ASP A 11 -7.71 -11.34 -22.38
N TRP A 12 -7.21 -10.48 -21.48
CA TRP A 12 -8.04 -9.62 -20.62
C TRP A 12 -8.73 -8.47 -21.36
N LEU A 13 -8.14 -7.96 -22.46
CA LEU A 13 -8.73 -6.88 -23.26
C LEU A 13 -9.77 -7.40 -24.27
N MET A 14 -9.76 -8.71 -24.54
CA MET A 14 -10.57 -9.40 -25.55
C MET A 14 -11.77 -10.16 -24.95
N GLY A 15 -12.33 -9.69 -23.83
CA GLY A 15 -13.64 -10.13 -23.32
C GLY A 15 -13.66 -11.32 -22.36
N GLY A 16 -12.52 -11.96 -22.04
CA GLY A 16 -12.47 -13.17 -21.21
C GLY A 16 -12.15 -12.98 -19.71
N TYR A 17 -12.10 -11.76 -19.18
CA TYR A 17 -11.63 -11.53 -17.79
C TYR A 17 -12.44 -12.29 -16.73
N LEU A 18 -13.75 -12.43 -16.94
CA LEU A 18 -14.60 -13.18 -16.01
C LEU A 18 -14.42 -14.70 -16.13
N ASP A 19 -13.98 -15.19 -17.29
CA ASP A 19 -13.80 -16.62 -17.53
C ASP A 19 -12.52 -17.16 -16.87
N THR A 20 -11.54 -16.28 -16.64
CA THR A 20 -10.25 -16.59 -16.00
C THR A 20 -10.16 -16.09 -14.56
N PHE A 21 -11.24 -15.53 -14.01
CA PHE A 21 -11.30 -15.04 -12.63
C PHE A 21 -11.18 -16.20 -11.62
N ASP A 22 -10.15 -16.17 -10.79
CA ASP A 22 -9.88 -17.23 -9.81
C ASP A 22 -10.04 -16.75 -8.34
N GLY A 23 -9.88 -17.68 -7.40
CA GLY A 23 -9.94 -17.37 -5.97
C GLY A 23 -8.84 -16.40 -5.50
N TRP A 24 -7.70 -16.34 -6.19
CA TRP A 24 -6.60 -15.42 -5.85
C TRP A 24 -6.93 -14.00 -6.28
N GLU A 25 -7.55 -13.80 -7.44
CA GLU A 25 -8.05 -12.50 -7.86
C GLU A 25 -9.08 -11.95 -6.88
N ALA A 26 -9.99 -12.79 -6.36
CA ALA A 26 -10.93 -12.39 -5.31
C ALA A 26 -10.21 -11.88 -4.06
N ILE A 27 -9.13 -12.54 -3.63
CA ILE A 27 -8.28 -12.09 -2.52
C ILE A 27 -7.62 -10.74 -2.86
N GLY A 28 -7.10 -10.59 -4.08
CA GLY A 28 -6.51 -9.35 -4.56
C GLY A 28 -7.48 -8.18 -4.51
N TRP A 29 -8.70 -8.37 -5.03
CA TRP A 29 -9.78 -7.38 -5.01
C TRP A 29 -10.25 -7.05 -3.60
N LEU A 30 -10.37 -8.05 -2.72
CA LEU A 30 -10.66 -7.82 -1.30
C LEU A 30 -9.58 -6.93 -0.64
N GLY A 31 -8.32 -7.17 -0.98
CA GLY A 31 -7.20 -6.34 -0.53
C GLY A 31 -7.36 -4.88 -0.96
N GLN A 32 -7.70 -4.65 -2.24
CA GLN A 32 -7.95 -3.29 -2.75
C GLN A 32 -9.17 -2.64 -2.12
N ALA A 33 -10.26 -3.38 -1.92
CA ALA A 33 -11.46 -2.89 -1.25
C ALA A 33 -11.15 -2.45 0.20
N CYS A 34 -10.31 -3.20 0.92
CA CYS A 34 -9.86 -2.82 2.25
C CYS A 34 -9.01 -1.53 2.24
N TYR A 35 -8.07 -1.42 1.30
CA TYR A 35 -7.22 -0.23 1.18
C TYR A 35 -7.96 1.02 0.72
N PHE A 36 -9.00 0.87 -0.10
CA PHE A 36 -9.89 1.97 -0.45
C PHE A 36 -10.80 2.34 0.72
N GLY A 37 -11.50 1.36 1.27
CA GLY A 37 -12.50 1.57 2.31
C GLY A 37 -11.94 2.22 3.56
N ARG A 38 -10.67 1.98 3.93
CA ARG A 38 -10.04 2.68 5.06
C ARG A 38 -10.01 4.20 4.86
N PHE A 39 -9.72 4.69 3.65
CA PHE A 39 -9.67 6.13 3.39
C PHE A 39 -11.07 6.73 3.34
N LEU A 40 -12.03 5.99 2.81
CA LEU A 40 -13.44 6.39 2.85
C LEU A 40 -13.95 6.51 4.29
N LEU A 41 -13.67 5.52 5.14
CA LEU A 41 -14.04 5.56 6.56
C LEU A 41 -13.34 6.70 7.30
N GLN A 42 -12.04 6.87 7.07
CA GLN A 42 -11.27 7.97 7.66
C GLN A 42 -11.84 9.33 7.28
N TRP A 43 -12.24 9.48 6.01
CA TRP A 43 -12.90 10.67 5.53
C TRP A 43 -14.23 10.89 6.24
N ILE A 44 -15.16 9.93 6.19
CA ILE A 44 -16.47 10.04 6.85
C ILE A 44 -16.31 10.37 8.34
N ALA A 45 -15.38 9.71 9.02
CA ALA A 45 -15.08 9.98 10.43
C ALA A 45 -14.56 11.40 10.66
N SER A 46 -13.70 11.91 9.78
CA SER A 46 -13.13 13.25 9.90
C SER A 46 -14.15 14.37 9.61
N GLU A 47 -15.06 14.18 8.65
CA GLU A 47 -16.15 15.14 8.39
C GLU A 47 -17.07 15.24 9.60
N ARG A 48 -17.49 14.09 10.13
CA ARG A 48 -18.35 14.02 11.33
C ARG A 48 -17.67 14.68 12.54
N ALA A 49 -16.36 14.54 12.68
CA ALA A 49 -15.60 15.08 13.80
C ALA A 49 -15.06 16.51 13.58
N LYS A 50 -15.20 17.09 12.38
CA LYS A 50 -14.62 18.38 11.95
C LYS A 50 -13.10 18.52 12.12
N ARG A 51 -12.39 17.43 12.41
CA ARG A 51 -10.93 17.36 12.60
C ARG A 51 -10.39 16.10 11.93
N ILE A 52 -9.09 16.06 11.66
CA ILE A 52 -8.47 14.87 11.05
C ILE A 52 -8.45 13.78 12.13
N VAL A 53 -9.28 12.75 11.95
CA VAL A 53 -9.36 11.60 12.84
C VAL A 53 -9.03 10.35 12.02
N VAL A 54 -8.25 9.46 12.60
CA VAL A 54 -7.99 8.13 12.04
C VAL A 54 -8.71 7.10 12.93
N PRO A 55 -9.86 6.54 12.50
CA PRO A 55 -10.63 5.61 13.32
C PRO A 55 -9.92 4.25 13.44
N GLU A 56 -10.23 3.47 14.48
CA GLU A 56 -9.64 2.12 14.65
C GLU A 56 -9.85 1.22 13.44
N ALA A 57 -11.02 1.29 12.81
CA ALA A 57 -11.36 0.54 11.60
C ALA A 57 -10.35 0.78 10.46
N PHE A 58 -9.74 1.97 10.39
CA PHE A 58 -8.68 2.27 9.41
C PHE A 58 -7.51 1.29 9.52
N TRP A 59 -7.09 0.97 10.75
CA TRP A 59 -5.96 0.10 10.99
C TRP A 59 -6.30 -1.36 10.74
N TRP A 60 -7.48 -1.82 11.16
CA TRP A 60 -7.94 -3.18 10.85
C TRP A 60 -8.03 -3.44 9.36
N MET A 61 -8.63 -2.52 8.60
CA MET A 61 -8.67 -2.62 7.14
C MET A 61 -7.29 -2.55 6.51
N SER A 62 -6.36 -1.77 7.09
CA SER A 62 -4.97 -1.71 6.59
C SER A 62 -4.22 -3.03 6.80
N ILE A 63 -4.43 -3.70 7.95
CA ILE A 63 -3.88 -5.02 8.26
C ILE A 63 -4.41 -6.06 7.29
N LEU A 64 -5.74 -6.16 7.15
CA LEU A 64 -6.39 -7.12 6.26
C LEU A 64 -5.99 -6.87 4.80
N GLY A 65 -6.01 -5.61 4.36
CA GLY A 65 -5.54 -5.21 3.04
C GLY A 65 -4.09 -5.59 2.77
N SER A 66 -3.19 -5.43 3.76
CA SER A 66 -1.80 -5.89 3.64
C SER A 66 -1.68 -7.38 3.44
N LEU A 67 -2.40 -8.18 4.23
CA LEU A 67 -2.35 -9.63 4.13
C LEU A 67 -2.83 -10.11 2.75
N CYS A 68 -4.00 -9.61 2.31
CA CYS A 68 -4.56 -9.95 1.00
C CYS A 68 -3.65 -9.50 -0.15
N ALA A 69 -3.13 -8.27 -0.10
CA ALA A 69 -2.25 -7.74 -1.14
C ALA A 69 -0.91 -8.48 -1.21
N THR A 70 -0.30 -8.82 -0.07
CA THR A 70 0.91 -9.65 -0.02
C THR A 70 0.65 -11.03 -0.62
N ALA A 71 -0.44 -11.70 -0.21
CA ALA A 71 -0.77 -13.04 -0.70
C ALA A 71 -0.97 -13.05 -2.23
N TYR A 72 -1.74 -12.08 -2.75
CA TYR A 72 -1.96 -11.96 -4.19
C TYR A 72 -0.67 -11.61 -4.95
N ALA A 73 0.13 -10.67 -4.43
CA ALA A 73 1.39 -10.28 -5.07
C ALA A 73 2.43 -11.41 -5.10
N LEU A 74 2.42 -12.30 -4.10
CA LEU A 74 3.25 -13.49 -4.06
C LEU A 74 2.89 -14.46 -5.21
N VAL A 75 1.59 -14.71 -5.42
CA VAL A 75 1.09 -15.57 -6.51
C VAL A 75 1.38 -14.96 -7.88
N GLN A 76 1.27 -13.64 -8.00
CA GLN A 76 1.59 -12.93 -9.24
C GLN A 76 3.09 -12.72 -9.46
N HIS A 77 3.94 -13.22 -8.55
CA HIS A 77 5.39 -13.01 -8.55
C HIS A 77 5.78 -11.53 -8.73
N ASN A 78 4.92 -10.62 -8.25
CA ASN A 78 5.10 -9.18 -8.43
C ASN A 78 5.77 -8.57 -7.21
N LEU A 79 7.08 -8.47 -7.31
CA LEU A 79 7.95 -7.90 -6.30
C LEU A 79 7.48 -6.54 -5.78
N PHE A 80 7.31 -5.56 -6.68
CA PHE A 80 7.11 -4.17 -6.27
C PHE A 80 5.81 -3.97 -5.48
N PHE A 81 4.81 -4.83 -5.73
CA PHE A 81 3.55 -4.86 -5.00
C PHE A 81 3.58 -5.72 -3.75
N MET A 82 4.55 -6.63 -3.59
CA MET A 82 4.69 -7.49 -2.41
C MET A 82 5.43 -6.79 -1.26
N ALA A 83 6.54 -6.09 -1.54
CA ALA A 83 7.44 -5.58 -0.51
C ALA A 83 6.76 -4.57 0.45
N GLY A 84 6.00 -3.61 -0.11
CA GLY A 84 5.35 -2.57 0.67
C GLY A 84 4.32 -3.09 1.69
N PRO A 85 3.34 -3.92 1.28
CA PRO A 85 2.38 -4.53 2.20
C PRO A 85 3.02 -5.36 3.33
N CYS A 86 4.11 -6.08 3.06
CA CYS A 86 4.85 -6.84 4.09
C CYS A 86 5.43 -5.92 5.18
N ILE A 87 6.08 -4.83 4.77
CA ILE A 87 6.67 -3.83 5.68
C ILE A 87 5.58 -3.14 6.49
N ASN A 88 4.52 -2.70 5.79
CA ASN A 88 3.49 -1.86 6.37
C ASN A 88 2.59 -2.61 7.36
N PHE A 89 2.44 -3.93 7.24
CA PHE A 89 1.64 -4.76 8.13
C PHE A 89 1.97 -4.49 9.62
N PHE A 90 3.26 -4.51 9.98
CA PHE A 90 3.70 -4.28 11.36
C PHE A 90 3.46 -2.86 11.84
N LEU A 91 3.60 -1.89 10.93
CA LEU A 91 3.33 -0.48 11.23
C LEU A 91 1.84 -0.28 11.50
N PHE A 92 0.96 -1.01 10.81
CA PHE A 92 -0.48 -0.98 11.06
C PHE A 92 -0.85 -1.62 12.40
N VAL A 93 -0.27 -2.78 12.74
CA VAL A 93 -0.48 -3.43 14.04
C VAL A 93 -0.04 -2.50 15.18
N ARG A 94 1.15 -1.90 15.08
CA ARG A 94 1.64 -0.90 16.04
C ARG A 94 0.67 0.28 16.16
N ASN A 95 0.24 0.84 15.03
CA ASN A 95 -0.60 2.03 15.03
C ASN A 95 -1.99 1.75 15.59
N LEU A 96 -2.55 0.55 15.36
CA LEU A 96 -3.77 0.09 16.02
C LEU A 96 -3.57 0.01 17.54
N TRP A 97 -2.47 -0.59 18.00
CA TRP A 97 -2.15 -0.69 19.41
C TRP A 97 -2.02 0.68 20.08
N LEU A 98 -1.27 1.60 19.46
CA LEU A 98 -1.13 2.97 19.92
C LEU A 98 -2.47 3.71 19.97
N SER A 99 -3.33 3.49 18.96
CA SER A 99 -4.66 4.10 18.90
C SER A 99 -5.59 3.62 20.02
N ARG A 100 -5.42 2.38 20.51
CA ARG A 100 -6.27 1.78 21.56
C ARG A 100 -5.78 2.06 22.97
N THR A 101 -4.46 2.01 23.16
CA THR A 101 -3.86 2.03 24.50
C THR A 101 -3.25 3.38 24.87
N GLY A 102 -3.06 4.27 23.89
CA GLY A 102 -2.31 5.51 24.08
C GLY A 102 -0.80 5.30 24.28
N GLN A 103 -0.34 4.05 24.29
CA GLN A 103 1.06 3.68 24.48
C GLN A 103 1.59 2.99 23.22
N PRO A 104 2.80 3.33 22.74
CA PRO A 104 3.37 2.66 21.59
C PRO A 104 3.78 1.23 21.95
N LEU A 105 3.52 0.28 21.05
CA LEU A 105 4.09 -1.06 21.18
C LEU A 105 5.63 -0.94 21.08
N SER A 106 6.35 -1.61 21.97
CA SER A 106 7.80 -1.49 22.07
C SER A 106 8.50 -1.85 20.75
N SER A 107 9.37 -0.97 20.26
CA SER A 107 10.20 -1.21 19.07
C SER A 107 11.06 -2.46 19.20
N ARG A 108 11.40 -2.89 20.42
CA ARG A 108 12.14 -4.14 20.68
C ARG A 108 11.32 -5.40 20.36
N VAL A 109 9.99 -5.32 20.48
CA VAL A 109 9.08 -6.40 20.09
C VAL A 109 8.85 -6.37 18.59
N LEU A 110 8.68 -5.19 17.98
CA LEU A 110 8.40 -5.07 16.56
C LEU A 110 9.62 -5.33 15.66
N ALA A 111 10.82 -4.92 16.08
CA ALA A 111 12.04 -5.04 15.29
C ALA A 111 12.37 -6.47 14.84
N PRO A 112 12.38 -7.51 15.70
CA PRO A 112 12.70 -8.87 15.25
C PRO A 112 11.64 -9.46 14.31
N PHE A 113 10.35 -9.17 14.51
CA PHE A 113 9.28 -9.62 13.62
C PHE A 113 9.32 -8.89 12.27
N ALA A 114 9.53 -7.58 12.29
CA ALA A 114 9.71 -6.79 11.08
C ALA A 114 10.95 -7.26 10.31
N LEU A 115 12.06 -7.55 10.99
CA LEU A 115 13.27 -8.09 10.37
C LEU A 115 13.01 -9.48 9.77
N GLY A 116 12.37 -10.39 10.50
CA GLY A 116 12.04 -11.72 9.99
C GLY A 116 11.17 -11.68 8.73
N VAL A 117 10.13 -10.84 8.72
CA VAL A 117 9.30 -10.67 7.51
C VAL A 117 10.04 -9.92 6.41
N LEU A 118 10.88 -8.94 6.73
CA LEU A 118 11.74 -8.28 5.74
C LEU A 118 12.70 -9.28 5.09
N THR A 119 13.26 -10.22 5.85
CA THR A 119 14.13 -11.28 5.33
C THR A 119 13.33 -12.24 4.44
N VAL A 120 12.19 -12.75 4.90
CA VAL A 120 11.34 -13.65 4.09
C VAL A 120 10.85 -12.94 2.82
N ALA A 121 10.43 -11.68 2.95
CA ALA A 121 10.06 -10.86 1.82
C ALA A 121 11.26 -10.72 0.87
N ALA A 122 12.42 -10.27 1.35
CA ALA A 122 13.62 -10.10 0.52
C ALA A 122 14.06 -11.40 -0.18
N THR A 123 13.93 -12.56 0.46
CA THR A 123 14.18 -13.86 -0.16
C THR A 123 13.14 -14.17 -1.24
N ALA A 124 11.85 -13.98 -0.97
CA ALA A 124 10.79 -14.18 -1.96
C ALA A 124 10.94 -13.20 -3.14
N VAL A 125 11.28 -11.95 -2.85
CA VAL A 125 11.62 -10.86 -3.77
C VAL A 125 12.74 -11.28 -4.71
N PHE A 126 13.85 -11.77 -4.15
CA PHE A 126 15.03 -12.17 -4.90
C PHE A 126 14.70 -13.39 -5.77
N TRP A 127 13.95 -14.34 -5.24
CA TRP A 127 13.54 -15.55 -5.96
C TRP A 127 12.55 -15.26 -7.10
N SER A 128 11.67 -14.27 -6.93
CA SER A 128 10.68 -13.87 -7.93
C SER A 128 11.19 -12.79 -8.89
N TRP A 129 12.46 -12.38 -8.80
CA TRP A 129 12.97 -11.28 -9.61
C TRP A 129 13.07 -11.67 -11.08
N ASP A 130 12.37 -10.92 -11.93
CA ASP A 130 12.49 -11.05 -13.38
C ASP A 130 13.66 -10.19 -13.89
N PHE A 131 14.82 -10.84 -14.09
CA PHE A 131 16.02 -10.19 -14.61
C PHE A 131 15.89 -9.71 -16.06
N SER A 132 14.82 -10.07 -16.77
CA SER A 132 14.59 -9.65 -18.16
C SER A 132 13.90 -8.28 -18.28
N GLN A 133 13.45 -7.68 -17.16
CA GLN A 133 12.75 -6.40 -17.20
C GLN A 133 13.65 -5.23 -17.65
N PRO A 134 13.19 -4.38 -18.60
CA PRO A 134 13.94 -3.20 -19.01
C PRO A 134 14.22 -2.24 -17.85
N LEU A 135 15.45 -1.70 -17.81
CA LEU A 135 15.92 -0.81 -16.73
C LEU A 135 14.94 0.34 -16.38
N PRO A 136 14.33 1.07 -17.34
CA PRO A 136 13.41 2.16 -17.00
C PRO A 136 12.22 1.71 -16.16
N TRP A 137 11.62 0.56 -16.49
CA TRP A 137 10.45 0.05 -15.77
C TRP A 137 10.80 -0.54 -14.41
N THR A 138 11.98 -1.12 -14.30
CA THR A 138 12.57 -1.54 -13.02
C THR A 138 12.77 -0.34 -12.09
N LEU A 139 13.26 0.79 -12.60
CA LEU A 139 13.42 2.02 -11.83
C LEU A 139 12.07 2.61 -11.41
N VAL A 140 11.10 2.70 -12.33
CA VAL A 140 9.75 3.21 -12.03
C VAL A 140 9.08 2.37 -10.95
N GLY A 141 9.06 1.04 -11.11
CA GLY A 141 8.47 0.12 -10.14
C GLY A 141 9.22 0.14 -8.80
N GLY A 142 10.56 0.11 -8.83
CA GLY A 142 11.41 0.13 -7.64
C GLY A 142 11.31 1.43 -6.84
N CYS A 143 11.40 2.59 -7.49
CA CYS A 143 11.21 3.88 -6.84
C CYS A 143 9.78 4.04 -6.32
N GLY A 144 8.78 3.59 -7.08
CA GLY A 144 7.39 3.58 -6.64
C GLY A 144 7.20 2.74 -5.37
N ALA A 145 7.72 1.51 -5.35
CA ALA A 145 7.65 0.62 -4.20
C ALA A 145 8.40 1.18 -2.98
N LEU A 146 9.57 1.79 -3.19
CA LEU A 146 10.35 2.43 -2.12
C LEU A 146 9.58 3.57 -1.48
N LEU A 147 9.05 4.50 -2.29
CA LEU A 147 8.25 5.63 -1.80
C LEU A 147 6.99 5.14 -1.08
N TRP A 148 6.31 4.14 -1.64
CA TRP A 148 5.15 3.51 -1.03
C TRP A 148 5.45 2.82 0.31
N SER A 149 6.67 2.33 0.49
CA SER A 149 7.12 1.68 1.72
C SER A 149 7.56 2.69 2.78
N ILE A 150 8.32 3.73 2.39
CA ILE A 150 8.92 4.67 3.34
C ILE A 150 7.93 5.66 3.98
N ARG A 151 6.75 5.83 3.39
CA ARG A 151 5.70 6.73 3.93
C ARG A 151 5.33 6.42 5.39
N PHE A 152 5.22 5.15 5.78
CA PHE A 152 4.82 4.76 7.13
C PHE A 152 5.98 4.84 8.14
N PRO A 153 7.24 4.50 7.79
CA PRO A 153 8.41 4.89 8.58
C PRO A 153 8.52 6.40 8.82
N VAL A 154 8.27 7.22 7.79
CA VAL A 154 8.22 8.69 7.94
C VAL A 154 7.11 9.10 8.91
N GLN A 155 5.92 8.53 8.75
CA GLN A 155 4.81 8.75 9.67
C GLN A 155 5.13 8.32 11.10
N TRP A 156 5.81 7.19 11.27
CA TRP A 156 6.23 6.65 12.56
C TRP A 156 7.18 7.63 13.24
N TRP A 157 8.27 8.02 12.58
CA TRP A 157 9.24 8.98 13.13
C TRP A 157 8.57 10.27 13.60
N MET A 158 7.57 10.76 12.85
CA MET A 158 6.80 11.94 13.26
C MET A 158 5.82 11.67 14.41
N ALA A 159 5.21 10.47 14.47
CA ALA A 159 4.31 10.09 15.55
C ALA A 159 5.05 9.88 16.89
N GLU A 160 6.28 9.37 16.87
CA GLU A 160 7.09 9.26 18.09
C GLU A 160 7.35 10.62 18.75
N ARG A 161 7.59 11.65 17.94
CA ARG A 161 7.81 13.02 18.44
C ARG A 161 6.55 13.70 18.97
N ARG A 162 5.36 13.17 18.65
CA ARG A 162 4.07 13.81 18.95
C ARG A 162 3.15 12.98 19.85
N SER A 163 3.47 11.71 20.11
CA SER A 163 2.70 10.77 20.93
C SER A 163 1.27 10.46 20.45
N TYR A 164 0.92 10.81 19.21
CA TYR A 164 -0.33 10.40 18.56
C TYR A 164 -0.14 10.16 17.06
N VAL A 165 -1.02 9.34 16.48
CA VAL A 165 -0.94 8.99 15.06
C VAL A 165 -1.45 10.15 14.21
N THR A 166 -0.60 10.64 13.32
CA THR A 166 -0.95 11.69 12.34
C THR A 166 -0.56 11.28 10.93
N LEU A 167 -1.27 11.82 9.95
CA LEU A 167 -0.90 11.72 8.54
C LEU A 167 -0.45 13.12 8.08
N PRO A 168 0.86 13.43 8.13
CA PRO A 168 1.38 14.75 7.83
C PRO A 168 1.53 15.00 6.32
N PRO A 169 1.69 16.24 5.85
CA PRO A 169 1.86 16.52 4.41
C PRO A 169 2.96 15.70 3.70
N PRO A 170 4.15 15.45 4.29
CA PRO A 170 5.16 14.58 3.67
C PRO A 170 4.66 13.15 3.41
N PHE A 171 3.82 12.60 4.30
CA PHE A 171 3.20 11.29 4.08
C PHE A 171 2.36 11.28 2.80
N PHE A 172 1.56 12.32 2.59
CA PHE A 172 0.69 12.39 1.43
C PHE A 172 1.46 12.68 0.13
N TRP A 173 2.49 13.54 0.15
CA TRP A 173 3.35 13.77 -1.01
C TRP A 173 4.08 12.49 -1.46
N ILE A 174 4.71 11.79 -0.51
CA ILE A 174 5.40 10.52 -0.79
C ILE A 174 4.39 9.50 -1.33
N SER A 175 3.19 9.42 -0.74
CA SER A 175 2.14 8.50 -1.20
C SER A 175 1.62 8.84 -2.59
N PHE A 176 1.45 10.12 -2.90
CA PHE A 176 1.01 10.60 -4.20
C PHE A 176 2.01 10.21 -5.29
N VAL A 177 3.28 10.60 -5.13
CA VAL A 177 4.34 10.29 -6.11
C VAL A 177 4.53 8.78 -6.25
N GLY A 178 4.59 8.05 -5.13
CA GLY A 178 4.70 6.60 -5.14
C GLY A 178 3.54 5.92 -5.87
N SER A 179 2.30 6.39 -5.66
CA SER A 179 1.12 5.85 -6.35
C SER A 179 1.11 6.12 -7.85
N CYS A 180 1.58 7.29 -8.30
CA CYS A 180 1.69 7.59 -9.73
C CYS A 180 2.70 6.67 -10.43
N LEU A 181 3.86 6.43 -9.80
CA LEU A 181 4.88 5.53 -10.34
C LEU A 181 4.40 4.07 -10.37
N LEU A 182 3.79 3.59 -9.28
CA LEU A 182 3.24 2.25 -9.21
C LEU A 182 2.05 2.06 -10.16
N LEU A 183 1.24 3.09 -10.37
CA LEU A 183 0.18 3.06 -11.38
C LEU A 183 0.76 2.92 -12.78
N ALA A 184 1.76 3.72 -13.14
CA ALA A 184 2.43 3.63 -14.43
C ALA A 184 3.04 2.23 -14.64
N TYR A 185 3.67 1.67 -13.61
CA TYR A 185 4.19 0.31 -13.65
C TYR A 185 3.08 -0.74 -13.77
N ALA A 186 1.96 -0.62 -13.03
CA ALA A 186 0.84 -1.55 -13.09
C ALA A 186 0.12 -1.54 -14.45
N LEU A 187 -0.04 -0.36 -15.06
CA LEU A 187 -0.55 -0.22 -16.42
C LEU A 187 0.36 -0.94 -17.42
N ARG A 188 1.67 -0.88 -17.21
CA ARG A 188 2.66 -1.58 -18.03
C ARG A 188 2.65 -3.10 -17.83
N THR A 189 2.42 -3.60 -16.60
CA THR A 189 2.30 -5.04 -16.36
C THR A 189 0.96 -5.59 -16.81
N GLY A 190 -0.09 -4.76 -16.84
CA GLY A 190 -1.42 -5.10 -17.32
C GLY A 190 -2.25 -5.86 -16.30
N THR A 191 -1.94 -5.78 -15.01
CA THR A 191 -2.63 -6.54 -13.95
C THR A 191 -3.80 -5.73 -13.37
N PRO A 192 -5.07 -6.11 -13.61
CA PRO A 192 -6.23 -5.27 -13.28
C PRO A 192 -6.35 -4.93 -11.79
N VAL A 193 -6.10 -5.91 -10.91
CA VAL A 193 -6.12 -5.72 -9.45
C VAL A 193 -5.11 -4.65 -8.99
N PHE A 194 -3.90 -4.65 -9.54
CA PHE A 194 -2.88 -3.65 -9.20
C PHE A 194 -3.20 -2.28 -9.77
N ILE A 195 -3.72 -2.23 -11.00
CA ILE A 195 -4.17 -0.98 -11.64
C ILE A 195 -5.27 -0.34 -10.78
N ALA A 196 -6.30 -1.10 -10.43
CA ALA A 196 -7.42 -0.60 -9.62
C ALA A 196 -6.97 -0.12 -8.24
N GLY A 197 -6.03 -0.84 -7.61
CA GLY A 197 -5.42 -0.43 -6.34
C GLY A 197 -4.67 0.90 -6.41
N MET A 198 -4.07 1.22 -7.55
CA MET A 198 -3.24 2.41 -7.71
C MET A 198 -3.99 3.60 -8.32
N VAL A 199 -5.08 3.38 -9.07
CA VAL A 199 -5.83 4.45 -9.74
C VAL A 199 -6.43 5.46 -8.75
N LEU A 200 -6.89 4.98 -7.60
CA LEU A 200 -7.51 5.84 -6.58
C LEU A 200 -6.48 6.54 -5.70
N GLY A 201 -5.23 6.08 -5.68
CA GLY A 201 -4.15 6.63 -4.86
C GLY A 201 -3.93 8.13 -5.10
N PRO A 202 -3.59 8.55 -6.33
CA PRO A 202 -3.32 9.96 -6.64
C PRO A 202 -4.48 10.89 -6.26
N LEU A 203 -5.73 10.47 -6.49
CA LEU A 203 -6.92 11.25 -6.15
C LEU A 203 -7.06 11.44 -4.64
N LEU A 204 -6.95 10.35 -3.87
CA LEU A 204 -7.10 10.38 -2.42
C LEU A 204 -5.98 11.20 -1.75
N TYR A 205 -4.73 11.00 -2.19
CA TYR A 205 -3.57 11.70 -1.62
C TYR A 205 -3.52 13.16 -2.03
N GLY A 206 -3.83 13.48 -3.29
CA GLY A 206 -3.90 14.86 -3.79
C GLY A 206 -4.96 15.68 -3.05
N ARG A 207 -6.15 15.09 -2.83
CA ARG A 207 -7.22 15.72 -2.04
C ARG A 207 -6.80 15.98 -0.59
N ASN A 208 -6.14 15.02 0.05
CA ASN A 208 -5.67 15.17 1.43
C ASN A 208 -4.56 16.22 1.56
N LEU A 209 -3.67 16.34 0.57
CA LEU A 209 -2.70 17.44 0.50
C LEU A 209 -3.40 18.81 0.45
N ALA A 210 -4.37 18.97 -0.45
CA ALA A 210 -5.11 20.23 -0.58
C ALA A 210 -5.80 20.64 0.74
N LEU A 211 -6.34 19.68 1.50
CA LEU A 211 -6.92 19.94 2.81
C LEU A 211 -5.88 20.38 3.85
N CYS A 212 -4.70 19.75 3.89
CA CYS A 212 -3.64 20.15 4.81
C CYS A 212 -3.24 21.62 4.58
N TYR A 213 -3.03 22.03 3.33
CA TYR A 213 -2.63 23.40 3.01
C TYR A 213 -3.74 24.43 3.23
N ARG A 214 -5.01 24.08 2.97
CA ARG A 214 -6.15 24.97 3.27
C ARG A 214 -6.30 25.27 4.76
N LYS A 215 -6.09 24.29 5.64
CA LYS A 215 -6.15 24.52 7.09
C LYS A 215 -4.99 25.37 7.62
N SER A 216 -3.82 25.32 6.98
CA SER A 216 -2.69 26.18 7.33
C SER A 216 -2.85 27.63 6.85
N ALA A 217 -3.79 27.92 5.94
CA ALA A 217 -4.03 29.24 5.37
C ALA A 217 -5.31 29.94 5.90
N GLY A 218 -6.04 29.31 6.85
CA GLY A 218 -7.18 29.94 7.51
C GLY A 218 -6.73 30.90 8.62
N PRO A 219 -7.51 31.95 8.95
CA PRO A 219 -7.11 32.94 9.96
C PRO A 219 -6.93 32.26 11.33
N SER A 220 -5.75 32.46 11.90
CA SER A 220 -5.32 32.07 13.25
C SER A 220 -6.10 32.79 14.34
#